data_AF-A0A3C0AGK5-F1
#
_entry.id   AF-A0A3C0AGK5-F1
#
_cell.length_a   1.000
_cell.length_b   1.000
_cell.length_c   1.000
_cell.angle_alpha   90.00
_cell.angle_beta   90.00
_cell.angle_gamma   90.00
#
_symmetry.space_group_name_H-M   'P 1'
#
loop_
_entity.id
_entity.type
_entity.pdbx_description
1 polymer ?
#
loop_
_entity_poly.entity_id
_entity_poly.type
_entity_poly.pdbx_seq_one_letter_code
_entity_poly.pdbx_strand_id
1 'polypeptide(L)'
;DLFDYKPGLKKFHKTELPDSIRRGQRLTGMTSGQKSFPIAASMYRFAQHGHSGTWVSELLPQTAKIADELCVVKSMYTEAINHDPAITFLQTGSIQAGRPSMGSWI
;
A
#
# COMPACT_ATOMS: atom_id res chain seq x y z
N ASP A 1 -0.67 -3.41 5.01
CA ASP A 1 -0.84 -4.30 6.18
C ASP A 1 -0.32 -5.73 6.02
N LEU A 2 0.28 -6.12 4.88
CA LEU A 2 0.72 -7.51 4.68
C LEU A 2 2.24 -7.70 4.80
N PHE A 3 3.03 -7.00 3.98
CA PHE A 3 4.50 -7.20 3.90
C PHE A 3 5.31 -5.94 4.22
N ASP A 4 4.64 -4.82 4.51
CA ASP A 4 5.30 -3.53 4.67
C ASP A 4 5.20 -3.01 6.12
N TYR A 5 6.20 -3.38 6.92
CA TYR A 5 6.29 -3.00 8.31
C TYR A 5 6.74 -1.54 8.45
N LYS A 6 5.85 -0.69 8.96
CA LYS A 6 6.10 0.74 9.23
C LYS A 6 5.97 1.07 10.72
N PRO A 7 6.93 0.67 11.58
CA PRO A 7 6.83 0.86 13.03
C PRO A 7 6.69 2.33 13.45
N GLY A 8 7.28 3.25 12.70
CA GLY A 8 7.23 4.68 12.96
C GLY A 8 5.82 5.27 12.96
N LEU A 9 4.88 4.68 12.21
CA LEU A 9 3.50 5.18 12.12
C LEU A 9 2.75 5.10 13.46
N LYS A 10 3.14 4.20 14.36
CA LYS A 10 2.51 4.09 15.68
C LYS A 10 2.61 5.38 16.50
N LYS A 11 3.70 6.14 16.34
CA LYS A 11 3.92 7.42 17.03
C LYS A 11 2.94 8.51 16.58
N PHE A 12 2.44 8.41 15.36
CA PHE A 12 1.54 9.38 14.74
C PHE A 12 0.10 8.87 14.68
N HIS A 13 -0.19 7.71 15.28
CA HIS A 13 -1.52 7.14 15.16
C HIS A 13 -2.57 8.09 15.74
N LYS A 14 -3.62 8.37 14.95
CA LYS A 14 -4.70 9.34 15.25
C LYS A 14 -4.27 10.80 15.32
N THR A 15 -3.00 11.14 15.05
CA THR A 15 -2.63 12.53 14.80
C THR A 15 -3.02 12.93 13.39
N GLU A 16 -3.26 14.22 13.16
CA GLU A 16 -3.53 14.73 11.81
C GLU A 16 -2.34 14.49 10.87
N LEU A 17 -2.65 14.24 9.60
CA LEU A 17 -1.67 14.18 8.53
C LEU A 17 -0.95 15.54 8.41
N PRO A 18 0.38 15.61 8.58
CA PRO A 18 1.10 16.88 8.51
C PRO A 18 1.00 17.53 7.13
N ASP A 19 0.84 18.85 7.11
CA ASP A 19 0.81 19.63 5.86
C ASP A 19 2.11 19.53 5.06
N SER A 20 3.24 19.33 5.74
CA SER A 20 4.55 19.08 5.09
C SER A 20 4.57 17.81 4.24
N ILE A 21 3.73 16.84 4.57
CA ILE A 21 3.54 15.60 3.80
C ILE A 21 2.44 15.80 2.76
N ARG A 22 1.30 16.39 3.16
CA ARG A 22 0.14 16.59 2.29
C ARG A 22 0.45 17.50 1.11
N ARG A 23 1.24 18.57 1.30
CA ARG A 23 1.70 19.52 0.27
C ARG A 23 0.57 19.99 -0.68
N GLY A 24 -0.64 20.16 -0.17
CA GLY A 24 -1.80 20.58 -0.97
C GLY A 24 -2.32 19.53 -1.96
N GLN A 25 -1.83 18.28 -1.93
CA GLN A 25 -2.33 17.20 -2.78
C GLN A 25 -3.83 16.97 -2.55
N ARG A 26 -4.56 16.82 -3.66
CA ARG A 26 -5.98 16.49 -3.62
C ARG A 26 -6.12 15.04 -3.15
N LEU A 27 -6.88 14.83 -2.07
CA LEU A 27 -7.23 13.49 -1.63
C LEU A 27 -8.31 12.87 -2.53
N THR A 28 -8.72 11.65 -2.21
CA THR A 28 -9.79 10.99 -2.96
C THR A 28 -11.11 11.77 -2.83
N GLY A 29 -11.96 11.73 -3.87
CA GLY A 29 -13.29 12.33 -3.80
C GLY A 29 -14.15 11.77 -2.65
N MET A 30 -13.89 10.53 -2.22
CA MET A 30 -14.57 9.90 -1.08
C MET A 30 -14.24 10.56 0.27
N THR A 31 -13.16 11.34 0.34
CA THR A 31 -12.69 12.01 1.56
C THR A 31 -12.82 13.53 1.49
N SER A 32 -13.42 14.08 0.43
CA SER A 32 -13.50 15.53 0.21
C SER A 32 -14.31 16.28 1.27
N GLY A 33 -15.26 15.61 1.93
CA GLY A 33 -16.07 16.17 3.02
C GLY A 33 -15.50 15.95 4.42
N GLN A 34 -14.36 15.26 4.54
CA GLN A 34 -13.76 14.99 5.85
C GLN A 34 -13.11 16.26 6.42
N LYS A 35 -13.38 16.53 7.71
CA LYS A 35 -12.79 17.64 8.45
C LYS A 35 -11.39 17.31 9.01
N SER A 36 -11.03 16.04 9.04
CA SER A 36 -9.84 15.48 9.70
C SER A 36 -9.31 14.32 8.88
N PHE A 37 -7.98 14.19 8.83
CA PHE A 37 -7.25 13.16 8.09
C PHE A 37 -6.26 12.46 9.04
N PRO A 38 -6.75 11.64 9.97
CA PRO A 38 -5.91 11.02 10.97
C PRO A 38 -5.02 9.94 10.35
N ILE A 39 -3.78 9.86 10.80
CA ILE A 39 -2.86 8.80 10.39
C ILE A 39 -3.31 7.46 11.01
N ALA A 40 -3.59 6.50 10.14
CA ALA A 40 -3.90 5.12 10.52
C ALA A 40 -2.62 4.28 10.55
N ALA A 41 -2.15 3.94 11.75
CA ALA A 41 -1.10 2.94 11.90
C ALA A 41 -1.72 1.55 11.76
N SER A 42 -0.94 0.58 11.27
CA SER A 42 -1.39 -0.82 11.25
C SER A 42 -1.73 -1.29 12.66
N MET A 43 -2.91 -1.88 12.81
CA MET A 43 -3.35 -2.55 14.03
C MET A 43 -2.77 -3.96 14.19
N TYR A 44 -2.22 -4.52 13.11
CA TYR A 44 -1.67 -5.87 13.06
C TYR A 44 -0.22 -5.92 13.52
N ARG A 45 0.15 -7.06 14.09
CA ARG A 45 1.53 -7.41 14.43
C ARG A 45 2.29 -7.89 13.19
N PHE A 46 3.61 -7.64 13.21
CA PHE A 46 4.54 -8.07 12.19
C PHE A 46 5.71 -8.79 12.86
N ALA A 47 6.24 -9.80 12.18
CA ALA A 47 7.46 -10.49 12.55
C ALA A 47 8.31 -10.74 11.30
N GLN A 48 9.62 -10.92 11.49
CA GLN A 48 10.52 -11.36 10.43
C GLN A 48 10.46 -12.88 10.32
N HIS A 49 10.37 -13.40 9.10
CA HIS A 49 10.31 -14.82 8.80
C HIS A 49 11.35 -15.22 7.76
N GLY A 50 11.75 -16.49 7.81
CA GLY A 50 12.78 -17.03 6.93
C GLY A 50 14.19 -16.52 7.23
N HIS A 51 15.16 -17.03 6.50
CA HIS A 51 16.54 -16.57 6.51
C HIS A 51 16.70 -15.17 5.92
N SER A 52 15.83 -14.79 4.98
CA SER A 52 15.77 -13.45 4.40
C SER A 52 15.32 -12.37 5.39
N GLY A 53 14.69 -12.75 6.51
CA GLY A 53 14.16 -11.81 7.49
C GLY A 53 13.01 -10.97 6.95
N THR A 54 12.22 -11.51 6.02
CA THR A 54 11.09 -10.82 5.40
C THR A 54 10.03 -10.49 6.45
N TRP A 55 9.63 -9.22 6.52
CA TRP A 55 8.55 -8.79 7.40
C TRP A 55 7.19 -9.27 6.87
N VAL A 56 6.47 -10.05 7.66
CA VAL A 56 5.13 -10.55 7.32
C VAL A 56 4.18 -10.25 8.47
N SER A 57 2.97 -9.82 8.12
CA SER A 57 1.86 -9.58 9.05
C SER A 57 1.31 -10.89 9.60
N GLU A 58 0.81 -10.86 10.84
CA GLU A 58 0.14 -12.00 11.46
C GLU A 58 -1.10 -12.50 10.69
N LEU A 59 -1.61 -11.70 9.75
CA LEU A 59 -2.70 -12.07 8.84
C LEU A 59 -2.34 -13.16 7.84
N LEU A 60 -1.05 -13.40 7.59
CA LEU A 60 -0.58 -14.36 6.58
C LEU A 60 0.29 -15.47 7.21
N PRO A 61 -0.22 -16.21 8.23
CA PRO A 61 0.59 -17.15 8.98
C PRO A 61 1.08 -18.34 8.16
N GLN A 62 0.33 -18.74 7.13
CA GLN A 62 0.74 -19.83 6.23
C GLN A 62 1.73 -19.33 5.18
N THR A 63 1.52 -18.14 4.61
CA THR A 63 2.46 -17.52 3.67
C THR A 63 3.82 -17.24 4.32
N ALA A 64 3.82 -16.85 5.60
CA ALA A 64 5.05 -16.61 6.36
C ALA A 64 5.96 -17.86 6.47
N LYS A 65 5.41 -19.09 6.35
CA LYS A 65 6.19 -20.33 6.39
C LYS A 65 7.05 -20.54 5.15
N ILE A 66 6.69 -19.93 4.03
CA ILE A 66 7.39 -20.02 2.75
C ILE A 66 8.06 -18.69 2.38
N ALA A 67 8.37 -17.84 3.37
CA ALA A 67 8.87 -16.49 3.12
C ALA A 67 10.14 -16.45 2.24
N ASP A 68 11.02 -17.44 2.36
CA ASP A 68 12.26 -17.52 1.57
C ASP A 68 12.04 -18.04 0.13
N GLU A 69 10.85 -18.58 -0.17
CA GLU A 69 10.46 -18.97 -1.54
C GLU A 69 9.77 -17.80 -2.28
N LEU A 70 9.53 -16.69 -1.60
CA LEU A 70 8.83 -15.53 -2.13
C LEU A 70 9.81 -14.40 -2.46
N CYS A 71 9.58 -13.73 -3.59
CA CYS A 71 10.21 -12.46 -3.92
C CYS A 71 9.25 -11.31 -3.63
N VAL A 72 9.59 -10.44 -2.68
CA VAL A 72 8.81 -9.24 -2.37
C VAL A 72 9.42 -8.02 -3.06
N VAL A 73 8.74 -7.53 -4.10
CA VAL A 73 9.17 -6.33 -4.84
C VAL A 73 8.68 -5.07 -4.11
N LYS A 74 9.59 -4.34 -3.47
CA LYS A 74 9.29 -3.08 -2.75
C LYS A 74 9.59 -1.80 -3.54
N SER A 75 10.08 -1.94 -4.78
CA SER A 75 10.48 -0.82 -5.64
C SER A 75 9.35 -0.25 -6.49
N MET A 76 8.14 -0.83 -6.43
CA MET A 76 7.00 -0.34 -7.22
C MET A 76 6.56 1.04 -6.74
N TYR A 77 6.28 1.93 -7.67
CA TYR A 77 5.82 3.29 -7.41
C TYR A 77 4.67 3.66 -8.36
N THR A 78 3.69 4.39 -7.84
CA THR A 78 2.60 4.99 -8.62
C THR A 78 2.18 6.30 -7.98
N GLU A 79 1.67 7.21 -8.80
CA GLU A 79 1.07 8.48 -8.35
C GLU A 79 -0.43 8.36 -8.09
N ALA A 80 -1.03 7.19 -8.40
CA ALA A 80 -2.45 6.94 -8.17
C ALA A 80 -2.77 6.84 -6.67
N ILE A 81 -3.74 7.64 -6.22
CA ILE A 81 -4.12 7.75 -4.79
C ILE A 81 -5.13 6.66 -4.38
N ASN A 82 -5.93 6.15 -5.32
CA ASN A 82 -6.96 5.14 -5.10
C ASN A 82 -6.71 3.86 -5.91
N HIS A 83 -7.31 2.76 -5.44
CA HIS A 83 -7.10 1.43 -6.02
C HIS A 83 -7.57 1.33 -7.48
N ASP A 84 -8.68 1.97 -7.85
CA ASP A 84 -9.25 1.89 -9.21
C ASP A 84 -8.26 2.35 -10.33
N PRO A 85 -7.74 3.61 -10.32
CA PRO A 85 -6.66 4.03 -11.21
C PRO A 85 -5.36 3.26 -11.03
N ALA A 86 -5.01 2.84 -9.81
CA ALA A 86 -3.78 2.09 -9.57
C ALA A 86 -3.80 0.71 -10.25
N ILE A 87 -4.93 0.01 -10.17
CA ILE A 87 -5.15 -1.29 -10.83
C ILE A 87 -5.19 -1.10 -12.34
N THR A 88 -5.90 -0.09 -12.83
CA THR A 88 -5.96 0.21 -14.27
C THR A 88 -4.56 0.51 -14.81
N PHE A 89 -3.75 1.28 -14.07
CA PHE A 89 -2.36 1.56 -14.43
C PHE A 89 -1.50 0.31 -14.42
N LEU A 90 -1.58 -0.50 -13.37
CA LEU A 90 -0.85 -1.76 -13.26
C LEU A 90 -1.15 -2.69 -14.43
N GLN A 91 -2.41 -2.75 -14.86
CA GLN A 91 -2.85 -3.63 -15.91
C GLN A 91 -2.61 -3.07 -17.30
N THR A 92 -2.75 -1.76 -17.54
CA THR A 92 -2.83 -1.19 -18.90
C THR A 92 -1.76 -0.14 -19.19
N GLY A 93 -0.93 0.22 -18.20
CA GLY A 93 0.02 1.34 -18.29
C GLY A 93 -0.64 2.72 -18.26
N SER A 94 -1.95 2.81 -18.02
CA SER A 94 -2.72 4.06 -18.00
C SER A 94 -3.68 4.09 -16.82
N ILE A 95 -3.86 5.27 -16.22
CA ILE A 95 -4.89 5.49 -15.19
C ILE A 95 -6.30 5.68 -15.78
N GLN A 96 -6.39 5.98 -17.08
CA GLN A 96 -7.66 6.07 -17.81
C GLN A 96 -8.01 4.73 -18.43
N ALA A 97 -9.26 4.30 -18.26
CA ALA A 97 -9.79 3.08 -18.84
C ALA A 97 -9.84 3.13 -20.38
N GLY A 98 -9.92 1.96 -21.01
CA GLY A 98 -10.06 1.80 -22.46
C GLY A 98 -8.80 1.34 -23.20
N ARG A 99 -7.67 1.19 -22.50
CA ARG A 99 -6.46 0.56 -23.06
C ARG A 99 -6.49 -0.96 -22.83
N PRO A 100 -5.91 -1.76 -23.74
CA PRO A 100 -5.73 -3.19 -23.51
C PRO A 100 -4.90 -3.48 -22.26
N SER A 101 -5.19 -4.59 -21.58
CA SER A 101 -4.42 -5.04 -20.43
C SER A 101 -3.17 -5.81 -20.85
N MET A 102 -2.16 -5.84 -19.99
CA MET A 102 -1.01 -6.71 -20.10
C MET A 102 -1.49 -8.16 -20.17
N GLY A 103 -1.07 -8.87 -21.21
CA GLY A 103 -1.51 -10.24 -21.45
C GLY A 103 -2.90 -10.37 -22.08
N SER A 104 -3.52 -9.28 -22.57
CA SER A 104 -4.60 -9.42 -23.54
C SER A 104 -4.01 -9.84 -24.88
N TRP A 105 -3.90 -11.16 -25.10
CA TRP A 105 -3.61 -11.72 -26.41
C TRP A 105 -4.92 -11.67 -27.22
N ILE A 106 -4.89 -11.06 -28.41
CA ILE A 106 -5.94 -11.24 -29.43
C ILE A 106 -5.73 -12.58 -30.10
#